data_AF-A0A560FGC3-F1
#
_entry.id   AF-A0A560FGC3-F1
#
_cell.length_a   1.000
_cell.length_b   1.000
_cell.length_c   1.000
_cell.angle_alpha   90.00
_cell.angle_beta   90.00
_cell.angle_gamma   90.00
#
_symmetry.space_group_name_H-M   'P 1'
#
loop_
_entity.id
_entity.type
_entity.pdbx_description
1 polymer ?
#
loop_
_entity_poly.entity_id
_entity_poly.type
_entity_poly.pdbx_seq_one_letter_code
_entity_poly.pdbx_strand_id
1 'polypeptide(L)'
;MSCYSARIILVGALSVGVIASGAVYPAYAAKRKAVDAANDPDQSRFDDPSLGRYMLRSSVLIGLELKRGWGSDGWGRTDFAKAFHLSSDDDFLNNEDAQEGAFSTLLAFQEVALAPLIQRYAGRTFVSSAGVSIKITEAGLVGAAQRVGSAAVIAYFQTYDGRDTRGLADAMPSRFQQVERRLAGFQNIPYTDLNGTKKPSAKGDKK
;
A
#
# COMPACT_ATOMS: atom_id res chain seq x y z
N MET A 1 52.67 -11.51 -60.34
CA MET A 1 52.77 -12.04 -58.97
C MET A 1 52.02 -11.09 -58.06
N SER A 2 50.87 -11.55 -57.55
CA SER A 2 49.81 -10.76 -56.95
C SER A 2 49.73 -11.11 -55.46
N CYS A 3 49.76 -10.10 -54.58
CA CYS A 3 49.47 -10.26 -53.15
C CYS A 3 48.52 -9.13 -52.72
N TYR A 4 47.21 -9.40 -52.77
CA TYR A 4 46.20 -8.60 -52.11
C TYR A 4 45.97 -9.15 -50.70
N SER A 5 46.30 -8.35 -49.68
CA SER A 5 45.94 -8.61 -48.28
C SER A 5 44.53 -8.10 -48.00
N ALA A 6 43.57 -9.02 -47.79
CA ALA A 6 42.24 -8.70 -47.30
C ALA A 6 42.27 -8.62 -45.76
N ARG A 7 42.02 -7.43 -45.20
CA ARG A 7 41.74 -7.25 -43.77
C ARG A 7 40.23 -7.28 -43.55
N ILE A 8 39.77 -8.35 -42.92
CA ILE A 8 38.40 -8.49 -42.40
C ILE A 8 38.33 -7.66 -41.11
N ILE A 9 37.53 -6.59 -41.12
CA ILE A 9 37.20 -5.83 -39.90
C ILE A 9 35.94 -6.47 -39.32
N LEU A 10 36.12 -7.14 -38.18
CA LEU A 10 35.06 -7.75 -37.38
C LEU A 10 34.29 -6.62 -36.66
N VAL A 11 33.05 -6.35 -37.07
CA VAL A 11 32.15 -5.43 -36.36
C VAL A 11 31.59 -6.17 -35.15
N GLY A 12 32.12 -5.86 -33.97
CA GLY A 12 31.61 -6.36 -32.69
C GLY A 12 30.26 -5.72 -32.36
N ALA A 13 29.20 -6.53 -32.35
CA ALA A 13 27.90 -6.15 -31.83
C ALA A 13 27.97 -6.01 -30.30
N LEU A 14 27.91 -4.77 -29.80
CA LEU A 14 27.64 -4.50 -28.39
C LEU A 14 26.16 -4.73 -28.12
N SER A 15 25.83 -5.88 -27.54
CA SER A 15 24.54 -6.17 -26.95
C SER A 15 24.35 -5.27 -25.73
N VAL A 16 23.49 -4.26 -25.83
CA VAL A 16 23.00 -3.48 -24.69
C VAL A 16 22.14 -4.42 -23.85
N GLY A 17 22.70 -4.91 -22.76
CA GLY A 17 21.98 -5.66 -21.74
C GLY A 17 20.94 -4.76 -21.08
N VAL A 18 19.67 -4.98 -21.43
CA VAL A 18 18.53 -4.47 -20.66
C VAL A 18 18.55 -5.21 -19.32
N ILE A 19 18.99 -4.52 -18.26
CA ILE A 19 18.80 -4.99 -16.88
C ILE A 19 17.30 -4.87 -16.60
N ALA A 20 16.59 -5.97 -16.79
CA ALA A 20 15.22 -6.13 -16.35
C ALA A 20 15.21 -6.07 -14.81
N SER A 21 15.01 -4.88 -14.26
CA SER A 21 14.69 -4.67 -12.85
C SER A 21 13.25 -5.16 -12.64
N GLY A 22 13.10 -6.46 -12.40
CA GLY A 22 11.81 -7.14 -12.33
C GLY A 22 11.81 -8.24 -11.29
N ALA A 23 12.33 -7.97 -10.09
CA ALA A 23 11.99 -8.79 -8.94
C ALA A 23 10.55 -8.46 -8.55
N VAL A 24 9.60 -9.19 -9.13
CA VAL A 24 8.22 -9.25 -8.64
C VAL A 24 8.31 -9.87 -7.25
N TYR A 25 8.34 -9.03 -6.21
CA TYR A 25 8.32 -9.51 -4.84
C TYR A 25 7.02 -10.30 -4.64
N PRO A 26 7.08 -11.61 -4.34
CA PRO A 26 5.87 -12.35 -4.00
C PRO A 26 5.28 -11.68 -2.76
N ALA A 27 4.04 -11.19 -2.87
CA ALA A 27 3.34 -10.60 -1.73
C ALA A 27 3.38 -11.60 -0.57
N TYR A 28 3.99 -11.22 0.56
CA TYR A 28 4.08 -12.05 1.75
C TYR A 28 2.67 -12.09 2.39
N ALA A 29 1.80 -12.95 1.86
CA ALA A 29 0.40 -13.06 2.25
C ALA A 29 0.28 -13.76 3.62
N ALA A 30 0.42 -12.99 4.69
CA ALA A 30 0.26 -13.46 6.07
C ALA A 30 -1.23 -13.63 6.47
N LYS A 31 -1.57 -14.77 7.09
CA LYS A 31 -2.86 -14.96 7.78
C LYS A 31 -2.74 -14.38 9.19
N ARG A 32 -3.56 -13.37 9.53
CA ARG A 32 -3.60 -12.80 10.89
C ARG A 32 -3.82 -13.85 11.97
N LYS A 33 -2.95 -13.87 12.98
CA LYS A 33 -3.26 -14.41 14.31
C LYS A 33 -3.87 -13.28 15.16
N ALA A 34 -5.01 -13.53 15.81
CA ALA A 34 -5.56 -12.59 16.78
C ALA A 34 -4.55 -12.45 17.93
N VAL A 35 -4.04 -11.23 18.16
CA VAL A 35 -3.13 -10.97 19.28
C VAL A 35 -4.01 -10.72 20.50
N ASP A 36 -3.93 -11.60 21.49
CA ASP A 36 -4.64 -11.47 22.76
C ASP A 36 -4.16 -10.21 23.49
N ALA A 37 -4.97 -9.15 23.46
CA ALA A 37 -4.62 -7.82 23.97
C ALA A 37 -4.50 -7.72 25.50
N ALA A 38 -4.70 -8.82 26.24
CA ALA A 38 -4.98 -8.78 27.67
C ALA A 38 -3.75 -8.83 28.61
N ASN A 39 -2.57 -9.28 28.18
CA ASN A 39 -1.46 -9.60 29.11
C ASN A 39 -0.07 -9.18 28.60
N ASP A 40 0.19 -7.90 28.37
CA ASP A 40 1.59 -7.48 28.14
C ASP A 40 1.90 -6.17 28.89
N PRO A 41 2.81 -6.23 29.88
CA PRO A 41 3.00 -5.23 30.92
C PRO A 41 3.89 -4.03 30.52
N ASP A 42 4.31 -3.87 29.28
CA ASP A 42 5.22 -2.77 28.92
C ASP A 42 4.50 -1.50 28.42
N GLN A 43 4.54 -0.41 29.20
CA GLN A 43 4.01 0.90 28.80
C GLN A 43 4.91 1.65 27.78
N SER A 44 6.05 1.08 27.35
CA SER A 44 6.83 1.59 26.20
C SER A 44 6.10 1.43 24.84
N ARG A 45 4.98 0.70 24.82
CA ARG A 45 4.11 0.43 23.65
C ARG A 45 3.45 1.65 22.99
N PHE A 46 3.56 2.85 23.56
CA PHE A 46 2.89 4.04 23.02
C PHE A 46 3.65 4.72 21.88
N ASP A 47 4.96 4.47 21.76
CA ASP A 47 5.75 4.93 20.63
C ASP A 47 5.71 3.87 19.53
N ASP A 48 4.77 4.05 18.59
CA ASP A 48 4.70 3.26 17.36
C ASP A 48 5.28 4.10 16.22
N PRO A 49 6.62 4.05 16.04
CA PRO A 49 7.35 4.90 15.11
C PRO A 49 6.98 4.58 13.67
N SER A 50 6.94 5.63 12.85
CA SER A 50 6.85 5.51 11.41
C SER A 50 8.24 5.33 10.82
N LEU A 51 8.46 4.22 10.13
CA LEU A 51 9.72 3.83 9.55
C LEU A 51 9.73 4.03 8.03
N GLY A 52 10.87 4.48 7.52
CA GLY A 52 11.21 4.50 6.10
C GLY A 52 10.43 5.52 5.28
N ARG A 53 10.64 5.47 3.95
CA ARG A 53 10.06 6.38 2.96
C ARG A 53 8.53 6.40 2.98
N TYR A 54 7.92 5.27 3.33
CA TYR A 54 6.47 5.08 3.34
C TYR A 54 5.82 5.33 4.70
N MET A 55 6.61 5.75 5.71
CA MET A 55 6.13 6.04 7.07
C MET A 55 5.37 4.84 7.68
N LEU A 56 5.81 3.62 7.39
CA LEU A 56 5.17 2.39 7.85
C LEU A 56 5.33 2.26 9.36
N ARG A 57 4.21 2.10 10.07
CA ARG A 57 4.25 1.96 11.53
C ARG A 57 4.70 0.56 11.92
N SER A 58 5.43 0.44 13.03
CA SER A 58 5.82 -0.87 13.58
C SER A 58 4.62 -1.79 13.80
N SER A 59 3.48 -1.26 14.27
CA SER A 59 2.23 -2.02 14.40
C SER A 59 1.75 -2.64 13.09
N VAL A 60 1.93 -1.93 11.97
CA VAL A 60 1.55 -2.41 10.64
C VAL A 60 2.51 -3.51 10.18
N LEU A 61 3.81 -3.30 10.35
CA LEU A 61 4.83 -4.31 9.99
C LEU A 61 4.64 -5.61 10.79
N ILE A 62 4.30 -5.49 12.07
CA ILE A 62 3.98 -6.65 12.94
C ILE A 62 2.67 -7.30 12.49
N GLY A 63 1.64 -6.50 12.21
CA GLY A 63 0.33 -7.01 11.77
C GLY A 63 0.36 -7.70 10.41
N LEU A 64 1.38 -7.41 9.58
CA LEU A 64 1.68 -8.08 8.31
C LEU A 64 2.70 -9.22 8.46
N GLU A 65 3.14 -9.52 9.68
CA GLU A 65 4.15 -10.55 9.99
C GLU A 65 5.53 -10.32 9.32
N LEU A 66 5.81 -9.07 8.92
CA LEU A 66 7.11 -8.67 8.39
C LEU A 66 8.13 -8.43 9.51
N LYS A 67 7.63 -7.96 10.66
CA LYS A 67 8.36 -7.74 11.91
C LYS A 67 7.75 -8.62 13.00
N ARG A 68 8.56 -9.19 13.91
CA ARG A 68 8.07 -10.13 14.93
C ARG A 68 7.61 -9.45 16.22
N GLY A 69 8.24 -8.35 16.59
CA GLY A 69 8.00 -7.65 17.84
C GLY A 69 8.21 -6.14 17.72
N TRP A 70 7.96 -5.46 18.81
CA TRP A 70 8.22 -4.03 18.96
C TRP A 70 9.72 -3.76 19.18
N GLY A 71 10.10 -2.48 19.20
CA GLY A 71 11.49 -2.07 19.43
C GLY A 71 12.39 -2.20 18.21
N SER A 72 13.59 -1.62 18.29
CA SER A 72 14.53 -1.55 17.18
C SER A 72 15.03 -2.93 16.75
N ASP A 73 15.08 -3.91 17.64
CA ASP A 73 15.53 -5.29 17.41
C ASP A 73 14.39 -6.28 17.10
N GLY A 74 13.16 -5.77 16.98
CA GLY A 74 11.94 -6.59 16.82
C GLY A 74 11.78 -7.32 15.48
N TRP A 75 12.72 -7.19 14.53
CA TRP A 75 12.65 -7.83 13.20
C TRP A 75 12.63 -9.35 13.28
N GLY A 76 13.30 -9.93 14.28
CA GLY A 76 13.27 -11.37 14.53
C GLY A 76 13.69 -12.21 13.32
N ARG A 77 13.27 -13.49 13.29
CA ARG A 77 13.53 -14.42 12.16
C ARG A 77 12.31 -14.59 11.25
N THR A 78 11.64 -13.51 10.86
CA THR A 78 10.61 -13.58 9.81
C THR A 78 11.28 -13.92 8.48
N ASP A 79 10.52 -14.51 7.54
CA ASP A 79 11.10 -14.81 6.22
C ASP A 79 11.41 -13.54 5.43
N PHE A 80 10.64 -12.47 5.68
CA PHE A 80 10.93 -11.13 5.19
C PHE A 80 12.27 -10.60 5.73
N ALA A 81 12.46 -10.62 7.05
CA ALA A 81 13.71 -10.16 7.67
C ALA A 81 14.91 -10.97 7.19
N LYS A 82 14.79 -12.29 7.01
CA LYS A 82 15.86 -13.12 6.43
C LYS A 82 16.17 -12.74 4.99
N ALA A 83 15.14 -12.54 4.16
CA ALA A 83 15.31 -12.23 2.74
C ALA A 83 16.06 -10.90 2.51
N PHE A 84 15.86 -9.93 3.40
CA PHE A 84 16.49 -8.61 3.32
C PHE A 84 17.62 -8.39 4.33
N HIS A 85 18.05 -9.44 5.04
CA HIS A 85 19.09 -9.40 6.06
C HIS A 85 18.84 -8.35 7.17
N LEU A 86 17.60 -8.21 7.61
CA LEU A 86 17.18 -7.23 8.62
C LEU A 86 17.32 -7.80 10.03
N SER A 87 18.07 -7.10 10.88
CA SER A 87 18.17 -7.39 12.30
C SER A 87 17.70 -6.21 13.17
N SER A 88 17.66 -5.00 12.60
CA SER A 88 17.27 -3.79 13.29
C SER A 88 16.39 -2.85 12.45
N ASP A 89 15.73 -1.88 13.11
CA ASP A 89 15.02 -0.78 12.42
C ASP A 89 15.98 0.04 11.56
N ASP A 90 17.24 0.22 11.98
CA ASP A 90 18.26 0.92 11.17
C ASP A 90 18.60 0.15 9.88
N ASP A 91 18.71 -1.18 9.96
CA ASP A 91 18.90 -2.02 8.77
C ASP A 91 17.75 -1.83 7.77
N PHE A 92 16.51 -1.74 8.27
CA PHE A 92 15.34 -1.50 7.44
C PHE A 92 15.33 -0.09 6.83
N LEU A 93 15.68 0.93 7.63
CA LEU A 93 15.74 2.32 7.17
C LEU A 93 16.81 2.53 6.09
N ASN A 94 17.88 1.74 6.11
CA ASN A 94 18.95 1.77 5.12
C ASN A 94 18.77 0.78 3.96
N ASN A 95 17.70 -0.04 3.96
CA ASN A 95 17.41 -0.99 2.91
C ASN A 95 16.16 -0.56 2.10
N GLU A 96 16.41 0.09 0.97
CA GLU A 96 15.36 0.58 0.07
C GLU A 96 14.45 -0.54 -0.45
N ASP A 97 15.04 -1.68 -0.83
CA ASP A 97 14.30 -2.82 -1.37
C ASP A 97 13.36 -3.44 -0.33
N ALA A 98 13.80 -3.50 0.93
CA ALA A 98 12.94 -3.91 2.04
C ALA A 98 11.77 -2.94 2.23
N GLN A 99 12.00 -1.63 2.11
CA GLN A 99 10.92 -0.65 2.24
C GLN A 99 9.88 -0.79 1.11
N GLU A 100 10.33 -1.03 -0.12
CA GLU A 100 9.44 -1.33 -1.25
C GLU A 100 8.67 -2.62 -1.06
N GLY A 101 9.34 -3.70 -0.64
CA GLY A 101 8.71 -4.99 -0.38
C GLY A 101 7.65 -4.93 0.72
N ALA A 102 7.93 -4.18 1.80
CA ALA A 102 6.98 -3.98 2.89
C ALA A 102 5.77 -3.16 2.45
N PHE A 103 5.99 -2.09 1.68
CA PHE A 103 4.90 -1.27 1.16
C PHE A 103 4.03 -2.04 0.16
N SER A 104 4.66 -2.80 -0.75
CA SER A 104 3.96 -3.68 -1.70
C SER A 104 3.10 -4.72 -0.98
N THR A 105 3.61 -5.30 0.10
CA THR A 105 2.86 -6.27 0.93
C THR A 105 1.66 -5.61 1.61
N LEU A 106 1.82 -4.38 2.12
CA LEU A 106 0.71 -3.61 2.70
C LEU A 106 -0.38 -3.31 1.67
N LEU A 107 0.00 -2.88 0.46
CA LEU A 107 -0.96 -2.62 -0.61
C LEU A 107 -1.74 -3.89 -0.97
N ALA A 108 -1.04 -5.02 -1.15
CA ALA A 108 -1.69 -6.31 -1.44
C ALA A 108 -2.69 -6.71 -0.36
N PHE A 109 -2.31 -6.56 0.91
CA PHE A 109 -3.21 -6.81 2.02
C PHE A 109 -4.44 -5.89 1.99
N GLN A 110 -4.26 -4.60 1.73
CA GLN A 110 -5.35 -3.63 1.65
C GLN A 110 -6.29 -3.92 0.48
N GLU A 111 -5.78 -4.24 -0.71
CA GLU A 111 -6.60 -4.58 -1.87
C GLU A 111 -7.51 -5.78 -1.58
N VAL A 112 -6.95 -6.85 -0.99
CA VAL A 112 -7.74 -8.02 -0.58
C VAL A 112 -8.80 -7.67 0.46
N ALA A 113 -8.42 -6.91 1.49
CA ALA A 113 -9.35 -6.52 2.55
C ALA A 113 -10.49 -5.62 2.06
N LEU A 114 -10.23 -4.80 1.03
CA LEU A 114 -11.20 -3.84 0.48
C LEU A 114 -11.95 -4.40 -0.75
N ALA A 115 -11.57 -5.56 -1.28
CA ALA A 115 -12.21 -6.16 -2.46
C ALA A 115 -13.75 -6.21 -2.38
N PRO A 116 -14.39 -6.56 -1.24
CA PRO A 116 -15.85 -6.53 -1.13
C PRO A 116 -16.44 -5.11 -1.28
N LEU A 117 -15.75 -4.09 -0.77
CA LEU A 117 -16.17 -2.69 -0.90
C LEU A 117 -15.98 -2.19 -2.33
N ILE A 118 -14.86 -2.54 -2.96
CA ILE A 118 -14.57 -2.21 -4.36
C ILE A 118 -15.67 -2.77 -5.24
N GLN A 119 -16.00 -4.06 -5.09
CA GLN A 119 -17.06 -4.72 -5.86
C GLN A 119 -18.42 -4.07 -5.63
N ARG A 120 -18.74 -3.69 -4.38
CA ARG A 120 -20.06 -3.16 -4.03
C ARG A 120 -20.26 -1.69 -4.41
N TYR A 121 -19.23 -0.86 -4.26
CA TYR A 121 -19.38 0.60 -4.27
C TYR A 121 -18.57 1.33 -5.35
N ALA A 122 -17.59 0.70 -6.00
CA ALA A 122 -16.81 1.40 -7.03
C ALA A 122 -17.71 1.94 -8.15
N GLY A 123 -17.47 3.19 -8.56
CA GLY A 123 -18.25 3.92 -9.55
C GLY A 123 -19.47 4.66 -8.97
N ARG A 124 -19.93 4.33 -7.76
CA ARG A 124 -21.01 5.07 -7.10
C ARG A 124 -20.53 6.45 -6.67
N THR A 125 -21.47 7.38 -6.56
CA THR A 125 -21.23 8.73 -6.06
C THR A 125 -22.12 8.99 -4.86
N PHE A 126 -21.59 9.67 -3.85
CA PHE A 126 -22.36 10.16 -2.71
C PHE A 126 -21.90 11.57 -2.34
N VAL A 127 -22.71 12.28 -1.57
CA VAL A 127 -22.35 13.58 -1.02
C VAL A 127 -21.87 13.42 0.42
N SER A 128 -20.64 13.88 0.66
CA SER A 128 -19.99 13.84 1.97
C SER A 128 -20.67 14.74 3.00
N SER A 129 -20.27 14.57 4.26
CA SER A 129 -20.71 15.41 5.37
C SER A 129 -20.39 16.90 5.18
N ALA A 130 -19.32 17.19 4.45
CA ALA A 130 -18.90 18.53 4.04
C ALA A 130 -19.59 19.05 2.75
N GLY A 131 -20.56 18.32 2.22
CA GLY A 131 -21.29 18.69 1.00
C GLY A 131 -20.54 18.44 -0.31
N VAL A 132 -19.41 17.72 -0.27
CA VAL A 132 -18.58 17.43 -1.45
C VAL A 132 -19.10 16.18 -2.15
N SER A 133 -19.30 16.26 -3.47
CA SER A 133 -19.60 15.07 -4.28
C SER A 133 -18.34 14.21 -4.43
N ILE A 134 -18.44 12.95 -4.01
CA ILE A 134 -17.33 11.98 -4.02
C ILE A 134 -17.73 10.80 -4.86
N LYS A 135 -16.98 10.56 -5.95
CA LYS A 135 -17.05 9.28 -6.66
C LYS A 135 -16.14 8.26 -5.98
N ILE A 136 -16.72 7.14 -5.59
CA ILE A 136 -15.99 6.03 -4.97
C ILE A 136 -15.18 5.34 -6.06
N THR A 137 -13.86 5.39 -5.94
CA THR A 137 -12.92 4.69 -6.82
C THR A 137 -12.09 3.71 -6.00
N GLU A 138 -11.51 2.72 -6.67
CA GLU A 138 -10.56 1.79 -6.06
C GLU A 138 -9.35 2.54 -5.48
N ALA A 139 -8.78 3.47 -6.26
CA ALA A 139 -7.76 4.41 -5.80
C ALA A 139 -8.17 5.16 -4.52
N GLY A 140 -9.43 5.61 -4.48
CA GLY A 140 -10.04 6.27 -3.33
C GLY A 140 -10.02 5.39 -2.09
N LEU A 141 -10.50 4.15 -2.23
CA LEU A 141 -10.59 3.19 -1.13
C LEU A 141 -9.20 2.80 -0.61
N VAL A 142 -8.27 2.43 -1.49
CA VAL A 142 -6.91 2.05 -1.11
C VAL A 142 -6.15 3.23 -0.53
N GLY A 143 -6.21 4.42 -1.17
CA GLY A 143 -5.56 5.63 -0.65
C GLY A 143 -6.12 6.08 0.72
N ALA A 144 -7.44 5.94 0.93
CA ALA A 144 -8.05 6.18 2.23
C ALA A 144 -7.58 5.16 3.28
N ALA A 145 -7.52 3.88 2.92
CA ALA A 145 -7.03 2.82 3.80
C ALA A 145 -5.55 3.01 4.16
N GLN A 146 -4.72 3.47 3.24
CA GLN A 146 -3.32 3.77 3.53
C GLN A 146 -3.16 4.89 4.57
N ARG A 147 -4.05 5.88 4.56
CA ARG A 147 -3.96 7.05 5.45
C ARG A 147 -4.70 6.88 6.78
N VAL A 148 -5.81 6.16 6.78
CA VAL A 148 -6.74 6.06 7.94
C VAL A 148 -6.82 4.63 8.49
N GLY A 149 -6.36 3.63 7.72
CA GLY A 149 -6.46 2.21 8.03
C GLY A 149 -7.66 1.55 7.33
N SER A 150 -7.46 0.34 6.79
CA SER A 150 -8.51 -0.44 6.10
C SER A 150 -9.71 -0.73 7.00
N ALA A 151 -9.49 -1.05 8.28
CA ALA A 151 -10.56 -1.29 9.24
C ALA A 151 -11.48 -0.06 9.43
N ALA A 152 -10.93 1.16 9.40
CA ALA A 152 -11.72 2.38 9.53
C ALA A 152 -12.57 2.64 8.27
N VAL A 153 -12.01 2.37 7.08
CA VAL A 153 -12.74 2.45 5.81
C VAL A 153 -13.88 1.43 5.78
N ILE A 154 -13.63 0.19 6.20
CA ILE A 154 -14.65 -0.86 6.30
C ILE A 154 -15.76 -0.46 7.27
N ALA A 155 -15.41 0.00 8.48
CA ALA A 155 -16.38 0.44 9.47
C ALA A 155 -17.24 1.60 8.95
N TYR A 156 -16.64 2.58 8.26
CA TYR A 156 -17.36 3.68 7.62
C TYR A 156 -18.44 3.16 6.65
N PHE A 157 -18.08 2.23 5.76
CA PHE A 157 -19.03 1.67 4.79
C PHE A 157 -20.04 0.69 5.41
N GLN A 158 -19.74 0.08 6.56
CA GLN A 158 -20.72 -0.67 7.33
C GLN A 158 -21.75 0.25 7.99
N THR A 159 -21.33 1.42 8.45
CA THR A 159 -22.21 2.41 9.09
C THR A 159 -23.10 3.14 8.08
N TYR A 160 -22.53 3.64 6.99
CA TYR A 160 -23.26 4.52 6.05
C TYR A 160 -23.64 3.86 4.73
N ASP A 161 -23.13 2.67 4.40
CA ASP A 161 -23.52 1.90 3.22
C ASP A 161 -23.43 2.69 1.89
N GLY A 162 -22.47 3.60 1.81
CA GLY A 162 -22.28 4.47 0.64
C GLY A 162 -23.42 5.47 0.39
N ARG A 163 -24.25 5.77 1.40
CA ARG A 163 -25.29 6.78 1.35
C ARG A 163 -24.72 8.18 1.59
N ASP A 164 -25.47 9.19 1.17
CA ASP A 164 -25.16 10.59 1.46
C ASP A 164 -25.11 10.84 2.98
N THR A 165 -24.09 11.58 3.39
CA THR A 165 -23.81 11.94 4.79
C THR A 165 -23.90 13.45 5.02
N ARG A 166 -24.36 14.20 4.02
CA ARG A 166 -24.54 15.66 4.08
C ARG A 166 -25.28 16.07 5.36
N GLY A 167 -24.70 17.03 6.09
CA GLY A 167 -25.28 17.56 7.32
C GLY A 167 -25.02 16.71 8.57
N LEU A 168 -24.29 15.59 8.46
CA LEU A 168 -23.93 14.74 9.60
C LEU A 168 -22.54 15.05 10.18
N ALA A 169 -21.89 16.15 9.77
CA ALA A 169 -20.49 16.44 10.14
C ALA A 169 -20.28 16.43 11.66
N ASP A 170 -21.17 17.09 12.43
CA ASP A 170 -21.03 17.23 13.88
C ASP A 170 -21.30 15.93 14.64
N ALA A 171 -22.14 15.05 14.09
CA ALA A 171 -22.47 13.74 14.69
C ALA A 171 -21.50 12.63 14.25
N MET A 172 -20.70 12.88 13.21
CA MET A 172 -19.81 11.88 12.62
C MET A 172 -18.48 11.79 13.39
N PRO A 173 -18.03 10.59 13.76
CA PRO A 173 -16.70 10.40 14.34
C PRO A 173 -15.59 11.00 13.47
N SER A 174 -14.60 11.64 14.10
CA SER A 174 -13.51 12.32 13.37
C SER A 174 -12.73 11.41 12.41
N ARG A 175 -12.65 10.09 12.69
CA ARG A 175 -12.05 9.10 11.77
C ARG A 175 -12.89 8.89 10.51
N PHE A 176 -14.21 8.94 10.59
CA PHE A 176 -15.10 8.81 9.43
C PHE A 176 -15.05 10.06 8.54
N GLN A 177 -14.97 11.24 9.15
CA GLN A 177 -14.69 12.47 8.40
C GLN A 177 -13.33 12.40 7.67
N GLN A 178 -12.32 11.78 8.29
CA GLN A 178 -11.04 11.53 7.61
C GLN A 178 -11.19 10.59 6.42
N VAL A 179 -11.98 9.52 6.53
CA VAL A 179 -12.27 8.63 5.39
C VAL A 179 -12.84 9.43 4.23
N GLU A 180 -13.88 10.24 4.45
CA GLU A 180 -14.48 11.07 3.39
C GLU A 180 -13.47 12.03 2.76
N ARG A 181 -12.67 12.74 3.57
CA ARG A 181 -11.63 13.65 3.07
C ARG A 181 -10.62 12.92 2.19
N ARG A 182 -10.22 11.70 2.56
CA ARG A 182 -9.28 10.90 1.78
C ARG A 182 -9.93 10.37 0.51
N LEU A 183 -11.15 9.85 0.57
CA LEU A 183 -11.91 9.44 -0.62
C LEU A 183 -12.01 10.59 -1.63
N ALA A 184 -12.36 11.80 -1.16
CA ALA A 184 -12.42 12.99 -1.99
C ALA A 184 -11.07 13.36 -2.62
N GLY A 185 -9.97 13.30 -1.84
CA GLY A 185 -8.62 13.62 -2.31
C GLY A 185 -8.06 12.61 -3.32
N PHE A 186 -8.49 11.35 -3.23
CA PHE A 186 -7.98 10.26 -4.05
C PHE A 186 -8.86 9.90 -5.27
N GLN A 187 -10.08 10.46 -5.38
CA GLN A 187 -11.03 10.08 -6.44
C GLN A 187 -10.54 10.30 -7.89
N ASN A 188 -9.56 11.19 -8.08
CA ASN A 188 -9.00 11.53 -9.40
C ASN A 188 -7.60 10.95 -9.64
N ILE A 189 -7.08 10.13 -8.73
CA ILE A 189 -5.74 9.57 -8.89
C ILE A 189 -5.81 8.31 -9.76
N PRO A 190 -5.01 8.22 -10.84
CA PRO A 190 -4.87 6.98 -11.61
C PRO A 190 -4.36 5.85 -10.72
N TYR A 191 -4.96 4.67 -10.81
CA TYR A 191 -4.58 3.50 -10.03
C TYR A 191 -4.46 2.29 -10.93
N THR A 192 -3.33 1.61 -10.82
CA THR A 192 -3.08 0.31 -11.44
C THR A 192 -3.07 -0.68 -10.29
N ASP A 193 -3.95 -1.67 -10.34
CA ASP A 193 -3.96 -2.72 -9.33
C ASP A 193 -2.69 -3.59 -9.43
N LEU A 194 -2.48 -4.47 -8.45
CA LEU A 194 -1.33 -5.38 -8.46
C LEU A 194 -1.33 -6.37 -9.63
N ASN A 195 -2.45 -6.54 -10.33
CA ASN A 195 -2.55 -7.38 -11.52
C ASN A 195 -2.16 -6.62 -12.81
N GLY A 196 -1.73 -5.37 -12.70
CA GLY A 196 -1.38 -4.54 -13.85
C GLY A 196 -2.59 -4.04 -14.63
N THR A 197 -3.82 -4.22 -14.12
CA THR A 197 -5.01 -3.71 -14.78
C THR A 197 -5.13 -2.21 -14.51
N LYS A 198 -4.88 -1.41 -15.55
CA LYS A 198 -5.15 0.04 -15.50
C LYS A 198 -6.65 0.24 -15.59
N LYS A 199 -7.29 0.62 -14.48
CA LYS A 199 -8.69 1.07 -14.50
C LYS A 199 -8.74 2.58 -14.78
N PRO A 200 -9.63 3.02 -15.70
CA PRO A 200 -9.71 4.43 -16.07
C PRO A 200 -10.06 5.30 -14.87
N SER A 201 -9.28 6.37 -14.66
CA SER A 201 -9.60 7.41 -13.68
C SER A 201 -10.93 8.08 -14.04
N ALA A 202 -11.69 8.54 -13.06
CA ALA A 202 -13.02 9.13 -13.23
C ALA A 202 -13.09 10.47 -14.01
N LYS A 203 -12.05 10.87 -14.74
CA LYS A 203 -12.11 12.04 -15.62
C LYS A 203 -13.11 11.75 -16.73
N GLY A 204 -14.27 12.41 -16.64
CA GLY A 204 -15.31 12.35 -17.66
C GLY A 204 -14.73 12.70 -19.02
N ASP A 205 -15.04 11.86 -19.99
CA ASP A 205 -14.99 12.22 -21.40
C ASP A 205 -15.82 13.49 -21.57
N LYS A 206 -15.13 14.62 -21.77
CA LYS A 206 -15.77 15.81 -22.29
C LYS A 206 -16.13 15.48 -23.74
N LYS A 207 -17.41 15.21 -23.98
CA LYS A 207 -18.03 15.30 -25.30
C LYS A 207 -18.56 16.71 -25.52
#